data_AF-A0A9D1RB31-F1
#
_entry.id   AF-A0A9D1RB31-F1
#
_cell.length_a   1.000
_cell.length_b   1.000
_cell.length_c   1.000
_cell.angle_alpha   90.00
_cell.angle_beta   90.00
_cell.angle_gamma   90.00
#
_symmetry.space_group_name_H-M   'P 1'
#
loop_
_entity.id
_entity.type
_entity.pdbx_description
1 polymer ?
#
loop_
_entity_poly.entity_id
_entity_poly.type
_entity_poly.pdbx_seq_one_letter_code
_entity_poly.pdbx_strand_id
1 'polypeptide(L)' 'MFEKDDTIAKQVLAAAPAMQKIYNEKTGYHLAIFHLENGTAEFRDMLSVRESYEF' A
#
# COMPACT_ATOMS: atom_id res chain seq x y z
N MET A 1 6.97 -0.42 6.37
CA MET A 1 7.26 -1.83 6.66
C MET A 1 6.49 -2.73 5.69
N PHE A 2 7.09 -3.82 5.21
CA PHE A 2 6.36 -4.83 4.43
C PHE A 2 5.46 -5.64 5.37
N GLU A 3 4.24 -5.91 4.92
CA GLU A 3 3.32 -6.78 5.65
C GLU A 3 3.91 -8.18 5.72
N LYS A 4 3.92 -8.76 6.93
CA LYS A 4 4.48 -10.10 7.17
C LYS A 4 3.52 -11.22 6.76
N ASP A 5 2.26 -10.88 6.53
CA ASP A 5 1.19 -11.82 6.24
C ASP A 5 0.38 -11.37 5.01
N ASP A 6 -0.08 -12.35 4.22
CA ASP A 6 -0.79 -12.14 2.97
C ASP A 6 -2.26 -11.69 3.18
N THR A 7 -2.76 -11.53 4.40
CA THR A 7 -4.16 -11.21 4.69
C THR A 7 -4.60 -9.94 3.97
N ILE A 8 -3.80 -8.86 4.05
CA ILE A 8 -4.13 -7.59 3.39
C ILE A 8 -4.02 -7.75 1.87
N ALA A 9 -3.01 -8.49 1.38
CA ALA A 9 -2.87 -8.78 -0.05
C ALA A 9 -4.07 -9.55 -0.60
N LYS A 10 -4.58 -10.55 0.12
CA LYS A 10 -5.78 -11.33 -0.24
C LYS A 10 -7.03 -10.47 -0.25
N GLN A 11 -7.20 -9.58 0.73
CA GLN A 11 -8.33 -8.65 0.78
C GLN A 11 -8.31 -7.67 -0.40
N VAL A 12 -7.14 -7.10 -0.71
CA VAL A 12 -6.98 -6.19 -1.86
C VAL A 12 -7.22 -6.91 -3.19
N LEU A 13 -6.71 -8.14 -3.34
CA LEU A 13 -6.97 -8.95 -4.53
C LEU A 13 -8.45 -9.27 -4.67
N ALA A 14 -9.16 -9.58 -3.58
CA ALA A 14 -10.61 -9.80 -3.61
C ALA A 14 -11.39 -8.55 -4.05
N ALA A 15 -10.95 -7.35 -3.64
CA ALA A 15 -11.56 -6.08 -4.01
C ALA A 15 -11.17 -5.57 -5.41
N ALA A 16 -10.10 -6.09 -6.02
CA ALA A 16 -9.57 -5.63 -7.30
C ALA A 16 -9.50 -6.76 -8.35
N PRO A 17 -10.60 -7.04 -9.08
CA PRO A 17 -10.68 -8.12 -10.06
C PRO A 17 -9.64 -8.03 -11.20
N ALA A 18 -9.21 -6.82 -11.55
CA ALA A 18 -8.17 -6.62 -12.56
C ALA A 18 -6.80 -7.14 -12.09
N MET A 19 -6.49 -7.02 -10.80
CA MET A 19 -5.22 -7.46 -10.22
C MET A 19 -5.16 -8.98 -10.06
N GLN A 20 -6.28 -9.65 -9.86
CA GLN A 20 -6.34 -11.12 -9.82
C GLN A 20 -5.85 -11.79 -11.11
N LYS A 21 -5.97 -11.11 -12.26
CA LYS A 21 -5.45 -11.62 -13.54
C LYS A 21 -3.92 -11.60 -13.61
N ILE A 22 -3.28 -10.76 -12.81
CA ILE A 22 -1.84 -10.53 -12.83
C ILE A 22 -1.17 -11.31 -11.69
N TYR A 23 -1.73 -11.24 -10.48
CA TYR A 23 -1.20 -11.89 -9.29
C TYR A 23 -2.00 -13.16 -9.00
N ASN A 24 -1.51 -14.30 -9.50
CA ASN A 24 -2.11 -15.61 -9.30
C ASN A 24 -1.07 -16.72 -9.47
N GLU A 25 -1.45 -17.94 -9.10
CA GLU A 25 -0.56 -19.11 -9.16
C GLU A 25 -0.14 -19.48 -10.58
N LYS A 26 -0.90 -19.07 -11.62
CA LYS A 26 -0.57 -19.37 -13.02
C LYS A 26 0.54 -18.47 -13.55
N THR A 27 0.57 -17.22 -13.10
CA THR A 27 1.65 -16.27 -13.44
C THR A 27 2.84 -16.40 -12.49
N GLY A 28 2.64 -17.00 -11.31
CA GLY A 28 3.65 -17.12 -10.25
C GLY A 28 3.94 -15.80 -9.53
N TYR A 29 3.15 -14.75 -9.80
CA TYR A 29 3.32 -13.45 -9.16
C TYR A 29 2.47 -13.35 -7.90
N HIS A 30 3.10 -12.97 -6.79
CA HIS A 30 2.45 -12.72 -5.51
C HIS A 30 2.39 -11.21 -5.24
N LEU A 31 1.24 -10.73 -4.77
CA LEU A 31 1.07 -9.34 -4.40
C LEU A 31 1.72 -9.10 -3.03
N ALA A 32 2.80 -8.31 -3.02
CA ALA A 32 3.38 -7.81 -1.78
C ALA A 32 2.79 -6.44 -1.44
N ILE A 33 2.42 -6.24 -0.18
CA ILE A 33 1.93 -4.96 0.33
C ILE A 33 2.88 -4.46 1.41
N PHE A 34 3.09 -3.16 1.42
CA PHE A 34 3.79 -2.46 2.49
C PHE A 34 2.93 -1.30 2.96
N HIS A 35 3.04 -0.99 4.24
CA HIS A 35 2.47 0.19 4.86
C HIS A 35 3.59 1.11 5.31
N LEU A 36 3.34 2.41 5.36
CA LEU A 36 4.31 3.36 5.91
C LEU A 36 4.16 3.34 7.44
N GLU A 37 5.28 3.27 8.14
CA GLU A 37 5.35 3.39 9.61
C GLU A 37 6.27 4.56 9.93
N ASN A 38 5.90 5.38 10.92
CA ASN A 38 6.64 6.58 11.31
C ASN A 38 6.83 7.55 10.14
N GLY A 39 5.80 7.67 9.29
CA GLY A 39 5.79 8.59 8.17
C GLY A 39 5.28 9.96 8.59
N THR A 40 5.93 11.03 8.14
CA THR A 40 5.38 12.39 8.26
C THR A 40 4.78 12.78 6.91
N ALA A 41 3.46 12.99 6.87
CA ALA A 41 2.78 13.58 5.72
C ALA A 41 2.60 15.07 5.97
N GLU A 42 3.11 15.90 5.05
CA GLU A 42 2.98 17.34 5.14
C GLU A 42 2.27 17.91 3.93
N PHE A 43 1.29 18.77 4.19
CA PHE A 43 0.69 19.62 3.17
C PHE A 43 1.45 20.95 3.17
N ARG A 44 2.08 21.27 2.03
CA ARG A 44 2.94 22.45 1.88
C ARG A 44 2.43 23.36 0.78
N ASP A 45 2.55 24.67 1.01
CA ASP A 45 2.53 25.69 -0.02
C ASP A 45 3.96 26.04 -0.45
N MET A 46 4.10 26.93 -1.45
CA MET A 46 5.39 27.42 -1.95
C MET A 46 6.33 27.98 -0.86
N LEU A 47 5.81 28.44 0.28
CA LEU A 47 6.57 29.15 1.31
C LEU A 47 6.47 28.54 2.72
N SER A 48 5.57 27.57 2.97
CA SER A 48 5.40 27.03 4.33
C SER A 48 4.68 25.68 4.38
N VAL A 49 4.85 24.95 5.49
CA VAL A 49 4.04 23.79 5.84
C VAL A 49 2.72 24.27 6.43
N ARG A 50 1.60 23.86 5.85
CA ARG A 50 0.25 24.13 6.38
C ARG A 50 -0.13 23.13 7.46
N GLU A 51 0.05 21.85 7.18
CA GLU A 51 -0.37 20.76 8.07
C GLU A 51 0.67 19.64 8.03
N SER A 52 0.91 19.02 9.18
CA SER A 52 1.84 17.90 9.34
C SER A 52 1.17 16.81 10.16
N TYR A 53 1.23 15.58 9.67
CA TYR A 53 0.66 14.39 10.30
C TYR A 53 1.73 13.33 10.44
N GLU A 54 1.84 12.76 11.63
CA GLU A 54 2.70 11.62 11.92
C GLU A 54 1.85 10.36 12.10
N PHE A 55 2.35 9.23 11.60
CA PHE A 55 1.68 7.92 11.60
C PHE A 55 2.50 6.86 12.32
#